data_AF-A0A920TFC7-F1
#
_entry.id   AF-A0A920TFC7-F1
#
_cell.length_a   1.000
_cell.length_b   1.000
_cell.length_c   1.000
_cell.angle_alpha   90.00
_cell.angle_beta   90.00
_cell.angle_gamma   90.00
#
_symmetry.space_group_name_H-M   'P 1'
#
loop_
_entity.id
_entity.type
_entity.pdbx_description
1 polymer ?
#
loop_
_entity_poly.entity_id
_entity_poly.type
_entity_poly.pdbx_seq_one_letter_code
_entity_poly.pdbx_strand_id
1 'polypeptide(L)'
;MDPVHTSFLHGQSSGIQFSEGFAELGEIEFFERGMQYLGANTRRVDDNIWVRVNELILPNFTQSGSAFAADGTKTRYFGRSSFTRWVVPIDDEHCVAIAWGNFGDRADPIEYNNKEGCERIEAGEIIDRTWEEKQKSPGDAEAVEGMGFISQHKGEHLMPTDHGIMSYRRHIRKSIKALQEGTEPKQFKNNGDAIKTYGQDTVLRVPKRNVDDRKFIKSVGAAVLKLQFDSEKMPNKDRDSFIIKELSNMEKNGAF
;
A
#
# COMPACT_ATOMS: atom_id res chain seq x y z
N MET A 1 -3.35 -2.89 3.70
CA MET A 1 -4.55 -2.04 3.93
C MET A 1 -4.52 -1.34 5.28
N ASP A 2 -3.61 -1.68 6.17
CA ASP A 2 -3.32 -0.88 7.36
C ASP A 2 -2.00 -0.14 7.13
N PRO A 3 -1.99 1.18 6.91
CA PRO A 3 -0.76 1.96 6.83
C PRO A 3 -0.20 2.36 8.21
N VAL A 4 -0.93 2.09 9.31
CA VAL A 4 -0.55 2.54 10.65
C VAL A 4 0.52 1.64 11.25
N HIS A 5 0.42 0.30 11.14
CA HIS A 5 1.47 -0.59 11.66
C HIS A 5 2.84 -0.25 11.07
N THR A 6 2.89 0.26 9.84
CA THR A 6 4.16 0.60 9.20
C THR A 6 4.96 1.62 10.00
N SER A 7 4.30 2.61 10.61
CA SER A 7 4.98 3.60 11.45
C SER A 7 5.39 3.02 12.81
N PHE A 8 4.62 2.08 13.35
CA PHE A 8 4.90 1.48 14.66
C PHE A 8 5.84 0.28 14.56
N LEU A 9 5.45 -0.78 13.86
CA LEU A 9 6.20 -2.02 13.71
C LEU A 9 7.52 -1.79 12.98
N HIS A 10 7.50 -1.14 11.80
CA HIS A 10 8.69 -0.97 10.95
C HIS A 10 9.46 0.35 11.18
N GLY A 11 9.13 1.07 12.26
CA GLY A 11 9.75 2.36 12.60
C GLY A 11 10.04 2.51 14.08
N GLN A 12 8.99 2.64 14.90
CA GLN A 12 9.14 2.99 16.32
C GLN A 12 9.47 1.80 17.24
N SER A 13 8.89 0.63 17.00
CA SER A 13 8.94 -0.54 17.89
C SER A 13 10.10 -1.47 17.58
N SER A 14 10.24 -1.91 16.31
CA SER A 14 11.31 -2.82 15.87
C SER A 14 12.51 -2.07 15.24
N GLY A 15 12.56 -0.75 15.42
CA GLY A 15 13.52 0.13 14.75
C GLY A 15 13.17 0.41 13.29
N ILE A 16 13.95 1.28 12.65
CA ILE A 16 13.75 1.67 11.25
C ILE A 16 14.17 0.51 10.34
N GLN A 17 13.20 -0.22 9.79
CA GLN A 17 13.46 -1.36 8.90
C GLN A 17 13.58 -0.94 7.42
N PHE A 18 12.95 0.19 7.05
CA PHE A 18 12.97 0.75 5.69
C PHE A 18 13.70 2.11 5.63
N SER A 19 13.11 3.16 6.20
CA SER A 19 13.72 4.50 6.34
C SER A 19 12.95 5.37 7.35
N GLU A 20 13.53 6.48 7.81
CA GLU A 20 12.89 7.42 8.75
C GLU A 20 11.52 7.91 8.26
N GLY A 21 11.39 8.13 6.94
CA GLY A 21 10.13 8.56 6.32
C GLY A 21 8.98 7.56 6.48
N PHE A 22 9.21 6.29 6.82
CA PHE A 22 8.14 5.32 7.13
C PHE A 22 7.56 5.49 8.54
N ALA A 23 8.30 6.10 9.47
CA ALA A 23 7.86 6.32 10.85
C ALA A 23 6.86 7.48 11.00
N GLU A 24 6.68 8.29 9.96
CA GLU A 24 5.78 9.46 9.98
C GLU A 24 4.31 9.08 9.79
N LEU A 25 3.47 9.47 10.74
CA LEU A 25 2.00 9.33 10.66
C LEU A 25 1.41 10.44 9.80
N GLY A 26 1.05 10.10 8.56
CA GLY A 26 0.43 11.02 7.62
C GLY A 26 -1.10 11.10 7.68
N GLU A 27 -1.66 11.80 6.70
CA GLU A 27 -3.08 11.79 6.42
C GLU A 27 -3.46 10.50 5.69
N ILE A 28 -4.32 9.72 6.34
CA ILE A 28 -4.78 8.43 5.82
C ILE A 28 -6.16 8.61 5.18
N GLU A 29 -6.28 8.15 3.94
CA GLU A 29 -7.54 8.12 3.20
C GLU A 29 -7.78 6.73 2.61
N PHE A 30 -9.04 6.30 2.63
CA PHE A 30 -9.45 5.01 2.08
C PHE A 30 -10.40 5.21 0.89
N PHE A 31 -10.18 4.43 -0.17
CA PHE A 31 -11.00 4.49 -1.37
C PHE A 31 -11.50 3.10 -1.76
N GLU A 32 -12.78 3.01 -2.09
CA GLU A 32 -13.42 1.80 -2.60
C GLU A 32 -13.67 1.95 -4.10
N ARG A 33 -13.00 1.12 -4.91
CA ARG A 33 -13.03 1.15 -6.38
C ARG A 33 -13.45 -0.22 -6.91
N GLY A 34 -14.73 -0.56 -6.74
CA GLY A 34 -15.27 -1.85 -7.16
C GLY A 34 -14.73 -3.01 -6.34
N MET A 35 -13.68 -3.68 -6.84
CA MET A 35 -13.00 -4.79 -6.15
C MET A 35 -11.62 -4.39 -5.60
N GLN A 36 -11.24 -3.13 -5.79
CA GLN A 36 -9.95 -2.58 -5.37
C GLN A 36 -10.20 -1.65 -4.18
N TYR A 37 -9.44 -1.83 -3.11
CA TYR A 37 -9.45 -1.02 -1.90
C TYR A 37 -8.10 -0.36 -1.78
N LEU A 38 -8.09 0.95 -1.62
CA LEU A 38 -6.86 1.73 -1.55
C LEU A 38 -6.74 2.33 -0.15
N GLY A 39 -5.60 2.13 0.48
CA GLY A 39 -5.18 2.89 1.66
C GLY A 39 -4.06 3.84 1.24
N ALA A 40 -4.38 5.13 1.17
CA ALA A 40 -3.42 6.18 0.86
C ALA A 40 -2.91 6.80 2.15
N ASN A 41 -1.59 6.84 2.33
CA ASN A 41 -0.91 7.55 3.39
C ASN A 41 -0.12 8.70 2.76
N THR A 42 -0.59 9.92 2.99
CA THR A 42 0.05 11.14 2.49
C THR A 42 0.73 11.86 3.64
N ARG A 43 2.05 12.00 3.56
CA ARG A 43 2.85 12.58 4.64
C ARG A 43 3.91 13.52 4.12
N ARG A 44 4.39 14.37 5.01
CA ARG A 44 5.49 15.29 4.73
C ARG A 44 6.82 14.65 5.13
N VAL A 45 7.81 14.80 4.25
CA VAL A 45 9.21 14.47 4.51
C VAL A 45 10.00 15.68 4.06
N ASP A 46 10.50 16.46 5.02
CA ASP A 46 11.12 17.77 4.79
C ASP A 46 10.25 18.70 3.91
N ASP A 47 10.80 19.17 2.79
CA ASP A 47 10.15 19.99 1.78
C ASP A 47 9.27 19.20 0.81
N ASN A 48 9.18 17.88 0.96
CA ASN A 48 8.42 17.02 0.05
C ASN A 48 7.12 16.53 0.71
N ILE A 49 6.17 16.20 -0.15
CA ILE A 49 4.97 15.44 0.21
C ILE A 49 5.05 14.10 -0.50
N TRP A 50 4.98 13.03 0.28
CA TRP A 50 4.97 11.67 -0.20
C TRP A 50 3.57 11.06 -0.07
N VAL A 51 2.98 10.77 -1.22
CA VAL A 51 1.72 10.03 -1.38
C VAL A 51 2.05 8.57 -1.64
N ARG A 52 1.87 7.71 -0.64
CA ARG A 52 1.98 6.25 -0.79
C ARG A 52 0.60 5.63 -0.82
N VAL A 53 0.34 4.75 -1.78
CA VAL A 53 -0.93 4.04 -1.90
C VAL A 53 -0.66 2.54 -1.84
N ASN A 54 -1.22 1.90 -0.82
CA ASN A 54 -1.30 0.46 -0.73
C ASN A 54 -2.65 0.01 -1.26
N GLU A 55 -2.66 -1.10 -1.99
CA GLU A 55 -3.85 -1.60 -2.66
C GLU A 55 -4.14 -3.03 -2.24
N LEU A 56 -5.42 -3.31 -2.02
CA LEU A 56 -5.96 -4.66 -1.89
C LEU A 56 -6.97 -4.89 -3.00
N ILE A 57 -6.75 -5.96 -3.74
CA ILE A 57 -7.61 -6.46 -4.79
C ILE A 57 -8.29 -7.71 -4.24
N LEU A 58 -9.62 -7.72 -4.25
CA LEU A 58 -10.38 -8.82 -3.67
C LEU A 58 -10.05 -10.17 -4.36
N PRO A 59 -10.08 -11.27 -3.58
CA PRO A 59 -10.35 -11.31 -2.15
C PRO A 59 -9.11 -11.09 -1.28
N ASN A 60 -7.91 -11.37 -1.77
CA ASN A 60 -6.72 -11.61 -0.93
C ASN A 60 -5.39 -11.26 -1.63
N PHE A 61 -5.44 -10.39 -2.64
CA PHE A 61 -4.26 -9.95 -3.37
C PHE A 61 -3.89 -8.52 -2.95
N THR A 62 -2.64 -8.27 -2.62
CA THR A 62 -2.17 -7.00 -2.07
C THR A 62 -0.96 -6.49 -2.81
N GLN A 63 -0.87 -5.16 -2.94
CA GLN A 63 0.29 -4.48 -3.48
C GLN A 63 0.68 -3.31 -2.58
N SER A 64 1.98 -3.08 -2.42
CA SER A 64 2.55 -1.96 -1.65
C SER A 64 3.61 -1.24 -2.46
N GLY A 65 3.85 0.02 -2.11
CA GLY A 65 4.90 0.84 -2.70
C GLY A 65 6.32 0.27 -2.53
N SER A 66 7.30 0.98 -3.08
CA SER A 66 8.72 0.66 -3.01
C SER A 66 9.25 0.60 -1.58
N ALA A 67 10.11 -0.38 -1.29
CA ALA A 67 10.80 -0.51 -0.01
C ALA A 67 12.13 0.26 -0.01
N PHE A 68 12.83 0.28 -1.16
CA PHE A 68 14.18 0.83 -1.28
C PHE A 68 14.23 2.08 -2.17
N ALA A 69 13.38 2.16 -3.20
CA ALA A 69 13.38 3.28 -4.15
C ALA A 69 12.64 4.54 -3.68
N ALA A 70 11.93 4.48 -2.55
CA ALA A 70 11.14 5.60 -2.06
C ALA A 70 11.17 5.70 -0.53
N ASP A 71 11.66 6.84 -0.03
CA ASP A 71 11.66 7.23 1.38
C ASP A 71 11.03 8.63 1.60
N GLY A 72 10.53 9.26 0.53
CA GLY A 72 9.96 10.60 0.56
C GLY A 72 10.98 11.75 0.43
N THR A 73 12.28 11.46 0.42
CA THR A 73 13.34 12.50 0.39
C THR A 73 13.65 13.00 -1.02
N LYS A 74 13.39 12.19 -2.05
CA LYS A 74 13.63 12.51 -3.46
C LYS A 74 12.35 12.48 -4.28
N THR A 75 12.18 13.47 -5.14
CA THR A 75 11.07 13.52 -6.10
C THR A 75 10.98 12.22 -6.90
N ARG A 76 9.77 11.69 -6.97
CA ARG A 76 9.44 10.46 -7.70
C ARG A 76 8.04 10.61 -8.25
N TYR A 77 7.91 10.59 -9.57
CA TYR A 77 6.60 10.68 -10.20
C TYR A 77 6.09 9.28 -10.52
N PHE A 78 5.00 8.89 -9.84
CA PHE A 78 4.25 7.69 -10.16
C PHE A 78 5.08 6.40 -10.19
N GLY A 79 5.86 6.17 -9.12
CA GLY A 79 6.45 4.88 -8.81
C GLY A 79 5.36 3.83 -8.62
N ARG A 80 5.62 2.60 -9.06
CA ARG A 80 4.73 1.44 -8.98
C ARG A 80 5.11 0.54 -7.82
N SER A 81 4.18 -0.33 -7.46
CA SER A 81 4.37 -1.30 -6.41
C SER A 81 5.59 -2.18 -6.63
N SER A 82 6.50 -2.19 -5.68
CA SER A 82 7.63 -3.12 -5.65
C SER A 82 7.31 -4.43 -4.95
N PHE A 83 6.13 -4.49 -4.35
CA PHE A 83 5.67 -5.63 -3.59
C PHE A 83 4.28 -6.07 -4.08
N THR A 84 4.14 -7.36 -4.38
CA THR A 84 2.87 -8.01 -4.67
C THR A 84 2.77 -9.30 -3.87
N ARG A 85 1.68 -9.49 -3.13
CA ARG A 85 1.41 -10.71 -2.35
C ARG A 85 0.01 -11.23 -2.54
N TRP A 86 -0.10 -12.54 -2.65
CA TRP A 86 -1.34 -13.29 -2.66
C TRP A 86 -1.39 -14.25 -1.47
N VAL A 87 -2.36 -14.05 -0.59
CA VAL A 87 -2.54 -14.91 0.59
C VAL A 87 -3.60 -15.96 0.30
N VAL A 88 -3.17 -17.19 0.00
CA VAL A 88 -4.05 -18.27 -0.44
C VAL A 88 -4.49 -19.09 0.78
N PRO A 89 -5.80 -19.19 1.08
CA PRO A 89 -6.28 -20.05 2.15
C PRO A 89 -6.04 -21.52 1.79
N ILE A 90 -5.51 -22.30 2.72
CA ILE A 90 -5.36 -23.76 2.60
C ILE A 90 -6.53 -24.44 3.30
N ASP A 91 -6.80 -24.02 4.54
CA ASP A 91 -7.88 -24.48 5.39
C ASP A 91 -8.32 -23.34 6.35
N ASP A 92 -9.06 -23.69 7.40
CA ASP A 92 -9.60 -22.72 8.37
C ASP A 92 -8.52 -22.02 9.22
N GLU A 93 -7.35 -22.64 9.39
CA GLU A 93 -6.28 -22.19 10.30
C GLU A 93 -4.95 -21.90 9.57
N HIS A 94 -4.83 -22.25 8.28
CA HIS A 94 -3.60 -22.11 7.51
C HIS A 94 -3.80 -21.38 6.18
N CYS A 95 -2.79 -20.59 5.82
CA CYS A 95 -2.68 -19.96 4.51
C CYS A 95 -1.23 -19.97 4.02
N VAL A 96 -1.03 -19.79 2.71
CA VAL A 96 0.28 -19.55 2.11
C VAL A 96 0.32 -18.13 1.55
N ALA A 97 1.32 -17.35 1.96
CA ALA A 97 1.66 -16.11 1.28
C ALA A 97 2.59 -16.42 0.10
N ILE A 98 2.10 -16.16 -1.12
CA ILE A 98 2.92 -16.19 -2.34
C ILE A 98 3.22 -14.74 -2.72
N ALA A 99 4.50 -14.41 -2.81
CA ALA A 99 4.95 -13.04 -2.95
C ALA A 99 5.94 -12.85 -4.10
N TRP A 100 5.91 -11.66 -4.68
CA TRP A 100 6.83 -11.22 -5.74
C TRP A 100 7.40 -9.86 -5.40
N GLY A 101 8.72 -9.76 -5.47
CA GLY A 101 9.43 -8.49 -5.58
C GLY A 101 9.38 -8.01 -7.04
N ASN A 102 8.85 -6.81 -7.27
CA ASN A 102 8.83 -6.17 -8.58
C ASN A 102 10.00 -5.19 -8.66
N PHE A 103 10.82 -5.31 -9.69
CA PHE A 103 12.03 -4.50 -9.87
C PHE A 103 12.00 -3.77 -11.21
N GLY A 104 12.62 -2.59 -11.25
CA GLY A 104 12.78 -1.77 -12.45
C GLY A 104 12.70 -0.27 -12.17
N ASP A 105 12.77 0.57 -13.21
CA ASP A 105 12.88 2.04 -13.09
C ASP A 105 11.79 2.68 -12.22
N ARG A 106 10.59 2.10 -12.25
CA ARG A 106 9.43 2.56 -11.49
C ARG A 106 9.12 1.72 -10.26
N ALA A 107 9.88 0.66 -9.97
CA ALA A 107 9.73 -0.14 -8.77
C ALA A 107 11.04 -0.08 -7.97
N ASP A 108 11.39 -1.14 -7.24
CA ASP A 108 12.66 -1.21 -6.53
C ASP A 108 13.83 -1.51 -7.48
N PRO A 109 15.04 -1.10 -7.15
CA PRO A 109 16.19 -1.27 -8.02
C PRO A 109 16.57 -2.75 -8.20
N ILE A 110 17.06 -3.12 -9.39
CA ILE A 110 17.33 -4.51 -9.75
C ILE A 110 18.44 -5.15 -8.92
N GLU A 111 19.34 -4.35 -8.32
CA GLU A 111 20.37 -4.83 -7.39
C GLU A 111 19.79 -5.53 -6.15
N TYR A 112 18.55 -5.22 -5.79
CA TYR A 112 17.82 -5.89 -4.69
C TYR A 112 17.06 -7.13 -5.15
N ASN A 113 17.14 -7.52 -6.43
CA ASN A 113 16.58 -8.79 -6.94
C ASN A 113 17.47 -9.97 -6.56
N ASN A 114 17.57 -10.19 -5.26
CA ASN A 114 18.28 -11.27 -4.61
C ASN A 114 17.44 -11.74 -3.41
N LYS A 115 17.87 -12.83 -2.76
CA LYS A 115 17.12 -13.43 -1.65
C LYS A 115 16.83 -12.40 -0.55
N GLU A 116 17.86 -11.73 -0.05
CA GLU A 116 17.73 -10.77 1.06
C GLU A 116 16.81 -9.61 0.70
N GLY A 117 16.97 -9.03 -0.50
CA GLY A 117 16.13 -7.93 -0.96
C GLY A 117 14.65 -8.31 -1.05
N CYS A 118 14.33 -9.49 -1.58
CA CYS A 118 12.96 -10.01 -1.62
C CYS A 118 12.38 -10.25 -0.21
N GLU A 119 13.17 -10.82 0.70
CA GLU A 119 12.74 -11.08 2.09
C GLU A 119 12.43 -9.76 2.83
N ARG A 120 13.33 -8.77 2.68
CA ARG A 120 13.14 -7.43 3.24
C ARG A 120 11.93 -6.70 2.66
N ILE A 121 11.62 -6.90 1.38
CA ILE A 121 10.41 -6.32 0.75
C ILE A 121 9.13 -6.94 1.31
N GLU A 122 9.08 -8.27 1.50
CA GLU A 122 7.88 -8.98 1.98
C GLU A 122 7.60 -8.75 3.46
N ALA A 123 8.63 -8.89 4.30
CA ALA A 123 8.46 -9.00 5.76
C ALA A 123 9.21 -7.90 6.54
N GLY A 124 9.89 -6.98 5.84
CA GLY A 124 10.76 -5.98 6.48
C GLY A 124 12.12 -6.54 6.94
N GLU A 125 12.34 -7.85 6.86
CA GLU A 125 13.52 -8.52 7.40
C GLU A 125 13.79 -9.90 6.78
N ILE A 126 14.91 -10.52 7.16
CA ILE A 126 15.32 -11.86 6.72
C ILE A 126 14.40 -12.91 7.37
N ILE A 127 13.99 -13.93 6.62
CA ILE A 127 13.02 -14.93 7.08
C ILE A 127 13.66 -15.92 8.07
N ASP A 128 14.91 -16.30 7.83
CA ASP A 128 15.64 -17.30 8.62
C ASP A 128 16.21 -16.67 9.91
N ARG A 129 15.30 -16.42 10.86
CA ARG A 129 15.59 -15.84 12.19
C ARG A 129 15.36 -16.88 13.28
N THR A 130 16.24 -16.86 14.29
CA THR A 130 16.05 -17.63 15.52
C THR A 130 14.83 -17.14 16.29
N TRP A 131 14.31 -17.98 17.19
CA TRP A 131 13.18 -17.61 18.05
C TRP A 131 13.48 -16.36 18.92
N GLU A 132 14.70 -16.24 19.43
CA GLU A 132 15.11 -15.09 20.24
C GLU A 132 15.11 -13.79 19.43
N GLU A 133 15.60 -13.83 18.19
CA GLU A 133 15.57 -12.68 17.27
C GLU A 133 14.14 -12.26 16.95
N LYS A 134 13.27 -13.22 16.65
CA LYS A 134 11.84 -12.98 16.40
C LYS A 134 11.13 -12.33 17.59
N GLN A 135 11.45 -12.77 18.81
CA GLN A 135 10.89 -12.15 20.03
C GLN A 135 11.42 -10.74 20.27
N LYS A 136 12.70 -10.49 19.98
CA LYS A 136 13.36 -9.21 20.24
C LYS A 136 13.02 -8.14 19.19
N SER A 137 12.83 -8.56 17.94
CA SER A 137 12.50 -7.70 16.81
C SER A 137 11.44 -8.40 15.95
N PRO A 138 10.16 -8.37 16.39
CA PRO A 138 9.08 -9.01 15.66
C PRO A 138 8.80 -8.27 14.34
N GLY A 139 8.44 -9.04 13.31
CA GLY A 139 7.95 -8.54 12.03
C GLY A 139 6.46 -8.78 11.86
N ASP A 140 6.01 -8.67 10.61
CA ASP A 140 4.59 -8.87 10.26
C ASP A 140 4.10 -10.27 10.61
N ALA A 141 4.91 -11.30 10.40
CA ALA A 141 4.53 -12.69 10.68
C ALA A 141 4.24 -12.88 12.18
N GLU A 142 5.17 -12.47 13.05
CA GLU A 142 4.99 -12.59 14.50
C GLU A 142 3.83 -11.72 15.02
N ALA A 143 3.64 -10.53 14.45
CA ALA A 143 2.52 -9.65 14.80
C ALA A 143 1.16 -10.26 14.42
N VAL A 144 1.06 -10.86 13.23
CA VAL A 144 -0.18 -11.49 12.75
C VAL A 144 -0.47 -12.80 13.47
N GLU A 145 0.52 -13.68 13.60
CA GLU A 145 0.37 -14.97 14.32
C GLU A 145 0.05 -14.74 15.81
N GLY A 146 0.55 -13.66 16.40
CA GLY A 146 0.22 -13.26 17.77
C GLY A 146 -1.26 -12.92 18.00
N MET A 147 -2.04 -12.67 16.94
CA MET A 147 -3.50 -12.50 17.04
C MET A 147 -4.25 -13.83 17.20
N GLY A 148 -3.57 -14.97 17.05
CA GLY A 148 -4.13 -16.32 17.10
C GLY A 148 -4.56 -16.86 15.72
N PHE A 149 -4.83 -18.16 15.65
CA PHE A 149 -5.18 -18.86 14.40
C PHE A 149 -6.42 -18.28 13.69
N ILE A 150 -7.44 -17.89 14.46
CA ILE A 150 -8.66 -17.26 13.95
C ILE A 150 -8.96 -16.01 14.76
N SER A 151 -9.14 -14.87 14.06
CA SER A 151 -9.43 -13.60 14.70
C SER A 151 -10.77 -13.61 15.46
N GLN A 152 -10.74 -13.29 16.75
CA GLN A 152 -11.94 -13.18 17.59
C GLN A 152 -12.63 -11.82 17.43
N HIS A 153 -13.38 -11.66 16.34
CA HIS A 153 -14.01 -10.38 15.98
C HIS A 153 -14.86 -9.70 17.07
N LYS A 154 -15.46 -10.47 17.99
CA LYS A 154 -16.32 -9.92 19.05
C LYS A 154 -15.54 -9.05 20.06
N GLY A 155 -14.23 -9.26 20.21
CA GLY A 155 -13.37 -8.52 21.13
C GLY A 155 -12.64 -7.32 20.51
N GLU A 156 -12.78 -7.10 19.20
CA GLU A 156 -12.08 -6.04 18.49
C GLU A 156 -12.69 -4.66 18.77
N HIS A 157 -11.83 -3.66 18.98
CA HIS A 157 -12.22 -2.25 19.13
C HIS A 157 -11.68 -1.46 17.94
N LEU A 158 -12.45 -1.42 16.86
CA LEU A 158 -12.02 -0.78 15.61
C LEU A 158 -12.03 0.75 15.73
N MET A 159 -10.97 1.37 15.23
CA MET A 159 -10.76 2.81 15.21
C MET A 159 -10.98 3.38 13.80
N PRO A 160 -11.09 4.71 13.63
CA PRO A 160 -11.23 5.31 12.31
C PRO A 160 -10.13 4.93 11.31
N THR A 161 -8.93 4.61 11.79
CA THR A 161 -7.81 4.11 10.99
C THR A 161 -8.05 2.70 10.42
N ASP A 162 -8.98 1.93 10.98
CA ASP A 162 -9.37 0.59 10.51
C ASP A 162 -10.45 0.63 9.44
N HIS A 163 -10.82 1.81 8.93
CA HIS A 163 -11.90 1.96 7.96
C HIS A 163 -11.71 1.05 6.73
N GLY A 164 -10.49 0.95 6.20
CA GLY A 164 -10.18 0.04 5.09
C GLY A 164 -10.49 -1.42 5.41
N ILE A 165 -10.16 -1.88 6.62
CA ILE A 165 -10.44 -3.24 7.11
C ILE A 165 -11.96 -3.44 7.28
N MET A 166 -12.65 -2.45 7.84
CA MET A 166 -14.11 -2.48 8.02
C MET A 166 -14.85 -2.63 6.70
N SER A 167 -14.49 -1.83 5.70
CA SER A 167 -15.08 -1.87 4.36
C SER A 167 -14.79 -3.17 3.64
N TYR A 168 -13.53 -3.64 3.68
CA TYR A 168 -13.14 -4.94 3.15
C TYR A 168 -13.98 -6.09 3.74
N ARG A 169 -14.04 -6.18 5.08
CA ARG A 169 -14.83 -7.22 5.78
C ARG A 169 -16.31 -7.14 5.45
N ARG A 170 -16.87 -5.93 5.33
CA ARG A 170 -18.28 -5.73 4.94
C ARG A 170 -18.53 -6.27 3.53
N HIS A 171 -17.64 -6.02 2.58
CA HIS A 171 -17.78 -6.49 1.22
C HIS A 171 -17.67 -8.02 1.13
N ILE A 172 -16.66 -8.63 1.76
CA ILE A 172 -16.53 -10.09 1.77
C ILE A 172 -17.78 -10.76 2.33
N ARG A 173 -18.31 -10.28 3.47
CA ARG A 173 -19.56 -10.80 4.04
C ARG A 173 -20.76 -10.65 3.09
N LYS A 174 -20.85 -9.53 2.38
CA LYS A 174 -21.90 -9.31 1.37
C LYS A 174 -21.75 -10.30 0.21
N SER A 175 -20.54 -10.50 -0.30
CA SER A 175 -20.27 -11.43 -1.40
C SER A 175 -20.55 -12.87 -1.01
N ILE A 176 -20.22 -13.29 0.21
CA ILE A 176 -20.54 -14.63 0.73
C ILE A 176 -22.05 -14.86 0.75
N LYS A 177 -22.83 -13.90 1.28
CA LYS A 177 -24.30 -14.00 1.30
C LYS A 177 -24.89 -14.05 -0.11
N ALA A 178 -24.43 -13.19 -1.00
CA ALA A 178 -24.88 -13.19 -2.39
C ALA A 178 -24.58 -14.52 -3.09
N LEU A 179 -23.41 -15.12 -2.82
CA LEU A 179 -23.05 -16.43 -3.35
C LEU A 179 -23.95 -17.54 -2.82
N GLN A 180 -24.32 -17.52 -1.54
CA GLN A 180 -25.30 -18.45 -0.96
C GLN A 180 -26.69 -18.34 -1.63
N GLU A 181 -27.02 -17.15 -2.14
CA GLU A 181 -28.25 -16.87 -2.91
C GLU A 181 -28.09 -17.15 -4.43
N GLY A 182 -26.95 -17.69 -4.86
CA GLY A 182 -26.69 -18.07 -6.26
C GLY A 182 -26.08 -16.96 -7.14
N THR A 183 -25.65 -15.85 -6.54
CA THR A 183 -24.98 -14.75 -7.27
C THR A 183 -23.47 -14.82 -7.06
N GLU A 184 -22.74 -15.20 -8.11
CA GLU A 184 -21.28 -15.26 -8.10
C GLU A 184 -20.63 -13.90 -7.82
N PRO A 185 -19.52 -13.85 -7.04
CA PRO A 185 -18.77 -12.61 -6.83
C PRO A 185 -18.20 -12.12 -8.16
N LYS A 186 -18.16 -10.79 -8.30
CA LYS A 186 -17.53 -10.15 -9.46
C LYS A 186 -16.09 -10.62 -9.59
N GLN A 187 -15.66 -10.89 -10.82
CA GLN A 187 -14.28 -11.22 -11.18
C GLN A 187 -13.72 -10.13 -12.10
N PHE A 188 -12.39 -9.99 -12.14
CA PHE A 188 -11.76 -9.14 -13.14
C PHE A 188 -11.92 -9.80 -14.50
N LYS A 189 -12.36 -9.03 -15.50
CA LYS A 189 -12.43 -9.51 -16.87
C LYS A 189 -11.07 -9.31 -17.51
N ASN A 190 -10.43 -10.40 -17.95
CA ASN A 190 -9.26 -10.31 -18.78
C ASN A 190 -9.70 -9.89 -20.19
N ASN A 191 -9.53 -8.60 -20.49
CA ASN A 191 -9.88 -8.03 -21.79
C ASN A 191 -8.69 -8.03 -22.78
N GLY A 192 -7.63 -8.81 -22.49
CA GLY A 192 -6.40 -8.86 -23.29
C GLY A 192 -5.40 -7.74 -23.00
N ASP A 193 -5.69 -6.88 -22.03
CA ASP A 193 -4.80 -5.81 -21.54
C ASP A 193 -4.55 -5.98 -20.03
N ALA A 194 -3.43 -5.45 -19.54
CA ALA A 194 -3.07 -5.53 -18.13
C ALA A 194 -4.12 -4.84 -17.24
N ILE A 195 -4.42 -5.46 -16.09
CA ILE A 195 -5.34 -4.88 -15.11
C ILE A 195 -4.70 -3.63 -14.52
N LYS A 196 -5.42 -2.51 -14.56
CA LYS A 196 -4.98 -1.23 -13.98
C LYS A 196 -5.04 -1.30 -12.46
N THR A 197 -3.90 -1.09 -11.82
CA THR A 197 -3.78 -0.99 -10.36
C THR A 197 -3.39 0.45 -9.96
N TYR A 198 -3.66 0.83 -8.73
CA TYR A 198 -3.42 2.17 -8.17
C TYR A 198 -2.29 2.21 -7.15
N GLY A 199 -1.80 1.05 -6.69
CA GLY A 199 -0.66 0.95 -5.78
C GLY A 199 0.56 1.71 -6.32
N GLN A 200 1.08 2.65 -5.55
CA GLN A 200 2.09 3.61 -6.06
C GLN A 200 2.81 4.40 -4.96
N ASP A 201 3.93 5.01 -5.35
CA ASP A 201 4.62 6.07 -4.61
C ASP A 201 4.82 7.30 -5.48
N THR A 202 4.33 8.44 -5.00
CA THR A 202 4.59 9.75 -5.60
C THR A 202 5.16 10.68 -4.55
N VAL A 203 6.32 11.25 -4.84
CA VAL A 203 6.99 12.25 -4.00
C VAL A 203 7.08 13.53 -4.80
N LEU A 204 6.46 14.59 -4.30
CA LEU A 204 6.46 15.92 -4.92
C LEU A 204 7.15 16.91 -3.98
N ARG A 205 8.04 17.73 -4.52
CA ARG A 205 8.64 18.86 -3.80
C ARG A 205 7.59 19.94 -3.62
N VAL A 206 7.06 20.05 -2.40
CA VAL A 206 6.02 20.99 -2.01
C VAL A 206 6.42 21.61 -0.66
N PRO A 207 7.27 22.63 -0.66
CA PRO A 207 7.74 23.27 0.57
C PRO A 207 6.57 23.74 1.43
N LYS A 208 6.75 23.74 2.76
CA LYS A 208 5.74 24.22 3.70
C LYS A 208 5.31 25.65 3.35
N ARG A 209 4.01 25.90 3.42
CA ARG A 209 3.40 27.21 3.22
C ARG A 209 2.80 27.70 4.54
N ASN A 210 2.52 28.99 4.66
CA ASN A 210 1.83 29.59 5.82
C ASN A 210 0.32 29.28 5.82
N VAL A 211 -0.04 28.00 5.65
CA VAL A 211 -1.42 27.48 5.67
C VAL A 211 -1.48 26.27 6.60
N ASP A 212 -2.68 25.78 6.86
CA ASP A 212 -2.87 24.51 7.57
C ASP A 212 -2.25 23.36 6.75
N ASP A 213 -1.03 22.97 7.12
CA ASP A 213 -0.20 22.03 6.38
C ASP A 213 -0.89 20.66 6.29
N ARG A 214 -1.60 20.25 7.34
CA ARG A 214 -2.31 18.95 7.38
C ARG A 214 -3.42 18.91 6.32
N LYS A 215 -4.24 19.96 6.24
CA LYS A 215 -5.28 20.07 5.19
C LYS A 215 -4.68 20.16 3.78
N PHE A 216 -3.56 20.84 3.64
CA PHE A 216 -2.90 21.01 2.35
C PHE A 216 -2.22 19.72 1.87
N ILE A 217 -1.57 18.97 2.76
CA ILE A 217 -1.03 17.64 2.48
C ILE A 217 -2.15 16.71 2.01
N LYS A 218 -3.30 16.74 2.68
CA LYS A 218 -4.48 15.98 2.28
C LYS A 218 -4.97 16.36 0.88
N SER A 219 -5.02 17.66 0.53
CA SER A 219 -5.44 18.08 -0.81
C SER A 219 -4.49 17.61 -1.90
N VAL A 220 -3.18 17.62 -1.65
CA VAL A 220 -2.16 17.08 -2.56
C VAL A 220 -2.37 15.58 -2.79
N GLY A 221 -2.57 14.81 -1.71
CA GLY A 221 -2.87 13.37 -1.80
C GLY A 221 -4.12 13.08 -2.64
N ALA A 222 -5.20 13.83 -2.38
CA ALA A 222 -6.44 13.74 -3.14
C ALA A 222 -6.25 14.09 -4.63
N ALA A 223 -5.45 15.12 -4.95
CA ALA A 223 -5.16 15.50 -6.33
C ALA A 223 -4.39 14.41 -7.09
N VAL A 224 -3.39 13.78 -6.47
CA VAL A 224 -2.61 12.67 -7.05
C VAL A 224 -3.50 11.45 -7.33
N LEU A 225 -4.39 11.09 -6.40
CA LEU A 225 -5.33 9.99 -6.59
C LEU A 225 -6.38 10.31 -7.66
N LYS A 226 -6.91 11.53 -7.66
CA LYS A 226 -7.85 11.99 -8.67
C LYS A 226 -7.27 11.89 -10.08
N LEU A 227 -6.00 12.28 -10.27
CA LEU A 227 -5.30 12.13 -11.55
C LEU A 227 -5.23 10.66 -12.01
N GLN A 228 -4.99 9.73 -11.08
CA GLN A 228 -4.98 8.30 -11.40
C GLN A 228 -6.37 7.75 -11.75
N PHE A 229 -7.42 8.25 -11.12
CA PHE A 229 -8.81 7.86 -11.39
C PHE A 229 -9.32 8.43 -12.71
N ASP A 230 -9.03 9.70 -13.00
CA ASP A 230 -9.45 10.36 -14.24
C ASP A 230 -8.78 9.73 -15.48
N SER A 231 -7.57 9.19 -15.31
CA SER A 231 -6.83 8.50 -16.36
C SER A 231 -7.22 7.03 -16.56
N GLU A 232 -8.20 6.49 -15.83
CA GLU A 232 -8.61 5.08 -15.95
C GLU A 232 -9.17 4.71 -17.32
N LYS A 233 -9.80 5.66 -18.01
CA LYS A 233 -10.35 5.42 -19.36
C LYS A 233 -9.28 5.48 -20.45
N MET A 234 -8.06 5.91 -20.11
CA MET A 234 -6.96 5.98 -21.07
C MET A 234 -6.43 4.57 -21.41
N PRO A 235 -5.89 4.38 -22.62
CA PRO A 235 -5.13 3.17 -22.96
C PRO A 235 -3.92 3.00 -22.03
N ASN A 236 -3.58 1.76 -21.66
CA ASN A 236 -2.46 1.49 -20.76
C ASN A 236 -1.12 2.07 -21.26
N LYS A 237 -0.87 1.99 -22.57
CA LYS A 237 0.33 2.53 -23.22
C LYS A 237 0.54 4.04 -23.03
N ASP A 238 -0.54 4.80 -22.85
CA ASP A 238 -0.50 6.27 -22.79
C ASP A 238 -0.68 6.78 -21.35
N ARG A 239 -1.37 5.99 -20.51
CA ARG A 239 -1.76 6.37 -19.15
C ARG A 239 -0.58 6.77 -18.28
N ASP A 240 0.47 5.96 -18.27
CA ASP A 240 1.56 6.14 -17.33
C ASP A 240 2.39 7.38 -17.66
N SER A 241 2.72 7.59 -18.94
CA SER A 241 3.41 8.79 -19.41
C SER A 241 2.59 10.05 -19.17
N PHE A 242 1.26 9.96 -19.32
CA PHE A 242 0.36 11.06 -18.98
C PHE A 242 0.41 11.43 -17.50
N ILE A 243 0.25 10.45 -16.60
CA ILE A 243 0.29 10.69 -15.15
C ILE A 243 1.64 11.28 -14.72
N ILE A 244 2.75 10.71 -15.19
CA ILE A 244 4.10 11.20 -14.86
C ILE A 244 4.29 12.65 -15.29
N LYS A 245 3.85 12.99 -16.51
CA LYS A 245 3.93 14.35 -17.04
C LYS A 245 3.09 15.33 -16.21
N GLU A 246 1.86 14.97 -15.88
CA GLU A 246 0.96 15.83 -15.11
C GLU A 246 1.46 16.03 -13.68
N LEU A 247 2.02 15.00 -13.02
CA LEU A 247 2.66 15.15 -11.71
C LEU A 247 3.86 16.12 -11.75
N SER A 248 4.69 16.02 -12.78
CA SER A 248 5.81 16.97 -12.98
C SER A 248 5.31 18.40 -13.21
N ASN A 249 4.22 18.57 -13.97
CA ASN A 249 3.61 19.88 -14.19
C ASN A 249 2.99 20.46 -12.91
N MET A 250 2.31 19.63 -12.11
CA MET A 250 1.75 20.02 -10.81
C MET A 250 2.86 20.55 -9.88
N GLU A 251 3.98 19.83 -9.79
CA GLU A 251 5.13 20.24 -8.99
C GLU A 251 5.72 21.58 -9.48
N LYS A 252 5.97 21.72 -10.79
CA LYS A 252 6.55 22.94 -11.39
C LYS A 252 5.66 24.17 -11.22
N ASN A 253 4.36 24.00 -11.39
CA ASN A 253 3.40 25.11 -11.35
C ASN A 253 2.92 25.41 -9.93
N GLY A 254 3.24 24.54 -8.96
CA GLY A 254 2.74 24.65 -7.59
C GLY A 254 1.22 24.52 -7.47
N ALA A 255 0.59 23.92 -8.49
CA ALA A 255 -0.86 23.77 -8.64
C ALA A 255 -1.28 22.41 -8.07
N PHE A 256 -1.72 22.44 -6.81
CA PHE A 256 -2.16 21.28 -6.03
C PHE A 256 -3.57 21.50 -5.51
#